data_AF-A0A7S1KQA0-F1
#
_entry.id   AF-A0A7S1KQA0-F1
#
_cell.length_a   1.000
_cell.length_b   1.000
_cell.length_c   1.000
_cell.angle_alpha   90.00
_cell.angle_beta   90.00
_cell.angle_gamma   90.00
#
_symmetry.space_group_name_H-M   'P 1'
#
loop_
_entity.id
_entity.type
_entity.pdbx_description
1 polymer ?
#
loop_
_entity_poly.entity_id
_entity_poly.type
_entity_poly.pdbx_seq_one_letter_code
_entity_poly.pdbx_strand_id
1 'polypeptide(L)'
;MGTVSADGYYTGTRAALAGGTTMLMDFAIPAPKGSHLEQYKAYRARADPEVTSDYGIHVGIVHWNDEVAKEMEVLVKEHGVNSFKVFMAYKGAFMLSDSDIYQVMKKAKELGAIVQVHAENGELVVEGQERIFNLGITGPEGHGLSRPAYVEGEATKRIATLAWAAGNVPLYVVHVMSQDAMDEVRRAKERGQRIVGEPIIAGLTLDDSHTYNKDWDYASRYVMSPPLRPKGHQEPLLRGLKSGILDILGTDHCSFSTEQKRMGREDFRKIPNGIASVEHRMNLLWQFVREGRLTPQEFVRATSARAAQVFNIYPRKGLIQEGSDADIAIIDPEAKQVISAKTHHHNVEHSAYEGKELEGVVTVTISRGKVVYENGKLNIEKGAGVFVETPAFSPYLYEGLERENVNFHTPKKVERAN
;
A
#
# COMPACT_ATOMS: atom_id res chain seq x y z
N MET A 1 6.04 -11.80 -12.02
CA MET A 1 6.94 -12.41 -11.01
C MET A 1 6.87 -13.92 -11.15
N GLY A 2 8.00 -14.63 -11.07
CA GLY A 2 8.08 -16.08 -11.32
C GLY A 2 8.02 -16.96 -10.06
N THR A 3 7.62 -16.41 -8.92
CA THR A 3 7.54 -17.11 -7.63
C THR A 3 6.47 -16.47 -6.72
N VAL A 4 6.22 -17.05 -5.56
CA VAL A 4 5.21 -16.60 -4.56
C VAL A 4 5.93 -15.94 -3.38
N SER A 5 5.32 -14.94 -2.75
CA SER A 5 5.87 -14.37 -1.52
C SER A 5 6.07 -15.45 -0.44
N ALA A 6 7.13 -15.32 0.35
CA ALA A 6 7.48 -16.28 1.39
C ALA A 6 6.45 -16.28 2.53
N ASP A 7 5.83 -15.14 2.81
CA ASP A 7 4.71 -15.06 3.75
C ASP A 7 3.37 -15.40 3.07
N GLY A 8 2.67 -16.38 3.63
CA GLY A 8 1.27 -16.66 3.31
C GLY A 8 0.33 -15.94 4.28
N TYR A 9 -0.98 -16.16 4.15
CA TYR A 9 -1.97 -15.51 5.02
C TYR A 9 -1.76 -15.79 6.52
N TYR A 10 -1.46 -17.05 6.89
CA TYR A 10 -1.19 -17.38 8.28
C TYR A 10 0.04 -16.66 8.82
N THR A 11 1.20 -16.75 8.14
CA THR A 11 2.44 -16.14 8.65
C THR A 11 2.42 -14.62 8.59
N GLY A 12 1.81 -14.03 7.55
CA GLY A 12 1.63 -12.59 7.42
C GLY A 12 0.71 -11.99 8.50
N THR A 13 -0.46 -12.59 8.73
CA THR A 13 -1.38 -12.11 9.79
C THR A 13 -0.81 -12.36 11.19
N ARG A 14 -0.11 -13.47 11.40
CA ARG A 14 0.65 -13.73 12.64
C ARG A 14 1.66 -12.61 12.93
N ALA A 15 2.46 -12.26 11.92
CA ALA A 15 3.45 -11.20 12.03
C ALA A 15 2.81 -9.82 12.27
N ALA A 16 1.69 -9.55 11.60
CA ALA A 16 0.90 -8.34 11.84
C ALA A 16 0.43 -8.23 13.30
N LEU A 17 -0.12 -9.30 13.87
CA LEU A 17 -0.59 -9.34 15.25
C LEU A 17 0.55 -9.17 16.26
N ALA A 18 1.70 -9.80 16.04
CA ALA A 18 2.89 -9.59 16.86
C ALA A 18 3.37 -8.12 16.85
N GLY A 19 3.12 -7.43 15.74
CA GLY A 19 3.39 -6.00 15.56
C GLY A 19 2.27 -5.05 15.98
N GLY A 20 1.16 -5.53 16.54
CA GLY A 20 0.00 -4.70 16.93
C GLY A 20 -0.90 -4.22 15.79
N THR A 21 -0.78 -4.81 14.59
CA THR A 21 -1.71 -4.58 13.48
C THR A 21 -2.76 -5.70 13.47
N THR A 22 -4.04 -5.32 13.62
CA THR A 22 -5.18 -6.24 13.80
C THR A 22 -6.04 -6.45 12.57
N MET A 23 -5.78 -5.70 11.50
CA MET A 23 -6.42 -5.89 10.20
C MET A 23 -5.44 -5.61 9.07
N LEU A 24 -5.46 -6.46 8.04
CA LEU A 24 -4.70 -6.28 6.80
C LEU A 24 -5.65 -6.08 5.62
N MET A 25 -5.20 -5.40 4.57
CA MET A 25 -5.89 -5.39 3.28
C MET A 25 -4.91 -5.85 2.21
N ASP A 26 -5.28 -6.90 1.49
CA ASP A 26 -4.42 -7.56 0.50
C ASP A 26 -4.94 -7.32 -0.92
N PHE A 27 -4.12 -7.58 -1.93
CA PHE A 27 -4.42 -7.32 -3.35
C PHE A 27 -4.67 -8.62 -4.11
N ALA A 28 -5.93 -8.87 -4.49
CA ALA A 28 -6.29 -9.91 -5.45
C ALA A 28 -6.01 -9.41 -6.88
N ILE A 29 -4.85 -9.77 -7.42
CA ILE A 29 -4.39 -9.34 -8.76
C ILE A 29 -4.47 -10.53 -9.71
N PRO A 30 -5.31 -10.50 -10.77
CA PRO A 30 -5.40 -11.59 -11.73
C PRO A 30 -4.18 -11.62 -12.64
N ALA A 31 -3.96 -12.78 -13.28
CA ALA A 31 -3.06 -12.85 -14.41
C ALA A 31 -3.56 -11.96 -15.57
N PRO A 32 -2.69 -11.55 -16.52
CA PRO A 32 -3.12 -10.77 -17.68
C PRO A 32 -4.30 -11.44 -18.40
N LYS A 33 -5.37 -10.68 -18.66
CA LYS A 33 -6.65 -11.15 -19.25
C LYS A 33 -7.46 -12.15 -18.39
N GLY A 34 -7.07 -12.41 -17.15
CA GLY A 34 -7.84 -13.25 -16.22
C GLY A 34 -9.05 -12.53 -15.62
N SER A 35 -10.05 -13.29 -15.18
CA SER A 35 -11.23 -12.75 -14.49
C SER A 35 -10.86 -12.14 -13.13
N HIS A 36 -11.35 -10.94 -12.87
CA HIS A 36 -11.11 -10.23 -11.61
C HIS A 36 -11.95 -10.81 -10.48
N LEU A 37 -13.18 -11.22 -10.80
CA LEU A 37 -14.12 -11.83 -9.85
C LEU A 37 -13.63 -13.21 -9.40
N GLU A 38 -13.20 -14.06 -10.35
CA GLU A 38 -12.68 -15.38 -10.00
C GLU A 38 -11.36 -15.28 -9.22
N GLN A 39 -10.53 -14.28 -9.52
CA GLN A 39 -9.33 -14.02 -8.73
C GLN A 39 -9.67 -13.62 -7.29
N TYR A 40 -10.66 -12.74 -7.09
CA TYR A 40 -11.15 -12.40 -5.76
C TYR A 40 -11.60 -13.65 -4.99
N LYS A 41 -12.41 -14.50 -5.62
CA LYS A 41 -12.89 -15.76 -5.00
C LYS A 41 -11.74 -16.70 -4.64
N ALA A 42 -10.75 -16.84 -5.53
CA ALA A 42 -9.56 -17.65 -5.28
C ALA A 42 -8.72 -17.09 -4.11
N TYR A 43 -8.63 -15.76 -3.97
CA TYR A 43 -7.98 -15.13 -2.83
C TYR A 43 -8.74 -15.41 -1.52
N ARG A 44 -10.06 -15.21 -1.50
CA ARG A 44 -10.93 -15.54 -0.36
C ARG A 44 -10.78 -17.00 0.08
N ALA A 45 -10.84 -17.94 -0.86
CA ALA A 45 -10.71 -19.36 -0.59
C ALA A 45 -9.36 -19.76 0.03
N ARG A 46 -8.28 -19.02 -0.27
CA ARG A 46 -6.96 -19.23 0.34
C ARG A 46 -6.80 -18.51 1.69
N ALA A 47 -7.43 -17.36 1.85
CA ALA A 47 -7.30 -16.51 3.03
C ALA A 47 -8.19 -16.98 4.19
N ASP A 48 -9.48 -17.22 3.94
CA ASP A 48 -10.49 -17.54 4.96
C ASP A 48 -10.05 -18.66 5.93
N PRO A 49 -9.44 -19.78 5.50
CA PRO A 49 -9.02 -20.83 6.44
C PRO A 49 -7.69 -20.55 7.17
N GLU A 50 -6.93 -19.53 6.77
CA GLU A 50 -5.54 -19.30 7.22
C GLU A 50 -5.36 -18.04 8.07
N VAL A 51 -6.15 -16.99 7.85
CA VAL A 51 -5.98 -15.69 8.51
C VAL A 51 -6.19 -15.76 10.02
N THR A 52 -5.33 -15.08 10.78
CA THR A 52 -5.39 -15.02 12.26
C THR A 52 -5.92 -13.68 12.77
N SER A 53 -6.02 -12.69 11.88
CA SER A 53 -6.58 -11.36 12.10
C SER A 53 -7.63 -11.06 11.04
N ASP A 54 -8.50 -10.09 11.29
CA ASP A 54 -9.46 -9.65 10.27
C ASP A 54 -8.73 -9.14 9.01
N TYR A 55 -9.39 -9.20 7.86
CA TYR A 55 -8.78 -8.77 6.61
C TYR A 55 -9.78 -8.21 5.59
N GLY A 56 -9.29 -7.41 4.66
CA GLY A 56 -10.02 -6.94 3.48
C GLY A 56 -9.27 -7.27 2.18
N ILE A 57 -9.92 -7.06 1.04
CA ILE A 57 -9.33 -7.29 -0.29
C ILE A 57 -9.56 -6.08 -1.19
N HIS A 58 -8.47 -5.61 -1.80
CA HIS A 58 -8.47 -4.75 -2.97
C HIS A 58 -8.37 -5.63 -4.23
N VAL A 59 -9.01 -5.24 -5.34
CA VAL A 59 -8.94 -6.01 -6.60
C VAL A 59 -8.13 -5.26 -7.64
N GLY A 60 -7.11 -5.90 -8.19
CA GLY A 60 -6.22 -5.31 -9.20
C GLY A 60 -6.83 -5.37 -10.60
N ILE A 61 -7.08 -4.22 -11.23
CA ILE A 61 -7.54 -4.13 -12.63
C ILE A 61 -6.33 -4.08 -13.56
N VAL A 62 -6.12 -5.14 -14.34
CA VAL A 62 -4.92 -5.33 -15.18
C VAL A 62 -5.21 -5.29 -16.68
N HIS A 63 -6.48 -5.16 -17.05
CA HIS A 63 -6.96 -4.87 -18.39
C HIS A 63 -8.38 -4.27 -18.31
N TRP A 64 -8.88 -3.71 -19.40
CA TRP A 64 -10.20 -3.08 -19.44
C TRP A 64 -11.06 -3.56 -20.62
N ASN A 65 -12.35 -3.83 -20.33
CA ASN A 65 -13.44 -4.05 -21.29
C ASN A 65 -14.79 -4.03 -20.54
N ASP A 66 -15.90 -4.18 -21.25
CA ASP A 66 -17.25 -4.17 -20.67
C ASP A 66 -17.50 -5.30 -19.66
N GLU A 67 -16.82 -6.44 -19.81
CA GLU A 67 -16.94 -7.55 -18.86
C GLU A 67 -16.24 -7.21 -17.53
N VAL A 68 -15.06 -6.60 -17.58
CA VAL A 68 -14.38 -6.06 -16.39
C VAL A 68 -15.27 -5.04 -15.67
N ALA A 69 -15.98 -4.20 -16.41
CA ALA A 69 -16.93 -3.25 -15.81
C ALA A 69 -18.07 -3.95 -15.05
N LYS A 70 -18.58 -5.08 -15.56
CA LYS A 70 -19.59 -5.90 -14.85
C LYS A 70 -19.00 -6.61 -13.64
N GLU A 71 -17.79 -7.17 -13.76
CA GLU A 71 -17.10 -7.79 -12.63
C GLU A 71 -16.89 -6.81 -11.48
N MET A 72 -16.48 -5.57 -11.77
CA MET A 72 -16.37 -4.51 -10.76
C MET A 72 -17.70 -4.24 -10.05
N GLU A 73 -18.81 -4.25 -10.80
CA GLU A 73 -20.14 -4.04 -10.25
C GLU A 73 -20.57 -5.18 -9.31
N VAL A 74 -20.33 -6.43 -9.69
CA VAL A 74 -20.57 -7.61 -8.83
C VAL A 74 -19.69 -7.54 -7.57
N LEU A 75 -18.40 -7.22 -7.72
CA LEU A 75 -17.47 -7.10 -6.59
C LEU A 75 -17.92 -6.04 -5.57
N VAL A 76 -18.42 -4.90 -6.04
CA VAL A 76 -18.94 -3.83 -5.18
C VAL A 76 -20.27 -4.21 -4.54
N LYS A 77 -21.24 -4.66 -5.33
CA LYS A 77 -22.63 -4.85 -4.89
C LYS A 77 -22.85 -6.14 -4.09
N GLU A 78 -22.10 -7.19 -4.39
CA GLU A 78 -22.34 -8.54 -3.85
C GLU A 78 -21.20 -9.03 -2.94
N HIS A 79 -20.00 -8.45 -3.04
CA HIS A 79 -18.82 -8.92 -2.30
C HIS A 79 -18.19 -7.88 -1.37
N GLY A 80 -18.78 -6.68 -1.26
CA GLY A 80 -18.33 -5.64 -0.33
C GLY A 80 -16.90 -5.15 -0.62
N VAL A 81 -16.52 -5.02 -1.90
CA VAL A 81 -15.21 -4.47 -2.30
C VAL A 81 -15.41 -3.04 -2.80
N ASN A 82 -14.86 -2.03 -2.11
CA ASN A 82 -14.95 -0.63 -2.55
C ASN A 82 -13.65 -0.05 -3.14
N SER A 83 -12.67 -0.88 -3.48
CA SER A 83 -11.36 -0.39 -3.90
C SER A 83 -10.68 -1.24 -4.97
N PHE A 84 -10.20 -0.55 -6.01
CA PHE A 84 -9.63 -1.16 -7.21
C PHE A 84 -8.22 -0.62 -7.47
N LYS A 85 -7.26 -1.50 -7.76
CA LYS A 85 -5.85 -1.15 -7.98
C LYS A 85 -5.48 -1.18 -9.45
N VAL A 86 -4.97 -0.08 -9.99
CA VAL A 86 -4.41 0.01 -11.34
C VAL A 86 -2.90 0.20 -11.30
N PHE A 87 -2.23 -0.11 -12.41
CA PHE A 87 -0.78 0.00 -12.55
C PHE A 87 -0.42 0.87 -13.74
N MET A 88 0.44 1.86 -13.52
CA MET A 88 1.04 2.67 -14.59
C MET A 88 2.43 2.15 -15.00
N ALA A 89 2.91 1.12 -14.29
CA ALA A 89 4.16 0.42 -14.51
C ALA A 89 3.93 -1.06 -14.84
N TYR A 90 5.01 -1.83 -14.94
CA TYR A 90 4.98 -3.25 -15.33
C TYR A 90 4.44 -3.46 -16.75
N LYS A 91 5.04 -2.74 -17.72
CA LYS A 91 4.72 -2.84 -19.15
C LYS A 91 4.74 -4.30 -19.61
N GLY A 92 3.70 -4.70 -20.34
CA GLY A 92 3.52 -6.07 -20.82
C GLY A 92 2.98 -7.07 -19.78
N ALA A 93 2.76 -6.65 -18.53
CA ALA A 93 2.14 -7.48 -17.48
C ALA A 93 0.85 -6.85 -16.94
N PHE A 94 0.95 -5.72 -16.24
CA PHE A 94 -0.19 -5.11 -15.53
C PHE A 94 -0.48 -3.67 -15.96
N MET A 95 0.44 -3.05 -16.71
CA MET A 95 0.33 -1.64 -17.11
C MET A 95 -0.94 -1.39 -17.93
N LEU A 96 -1.73 -0.41 -17.48
CA LEU A 96 -2.86 0.11 -18.24
C LEU A 96 -2.48 1.37 -19.01
N SER A 97 -3.17 1.61 -20.13
CA SER A 97 -3.11 2.89 -20.83
C SER A 97 -3.87 3.98 -20.06
N ASP A 98 -3.57 5.25 -20.33
CA ASP A 98 -4.33 6.37 -19.75
C ASP A 98 -5.83 6.29 -20.10
N SER A 99 -6.17 5.79 -21.29
CA SER A 99 -7.55 5.59 -21.73
C SER A 99 -8.26 4.53 -20.89
N ASP A 100 -7.62 3.38 -20.64
CA ASP A 100 -8.20 2.31 -19.84
C ASP A 100 -8.37 2.75 -18.38
N ILE A 101 -7.35 3.39 -17.82
CA ILE A 101 -7.41 3.97 -16.47
C ILE A 101 -8.56 4.96 -16.35
N TYR A 102 -8.76 5.82 -17.35
CA TYR A 102 -9.87 6.77 -17.36
C TYR A 102 -11.24 6.07 -17.33
N GLN A 103 -11.41 4.97 -18.06
CA GLN A 103 -12.66 4.20 -18.01
C GLN A 103 -12.86 3.48 -16.66
N VAL A 104 -11.78 2.92 -16.09
CA VAL A 104 -11.81 2.34 -14.73
C VAL A 104 -12.24 3.40 -13.72
N MET A 105 -11.70 4.62 -13.79
CA MET A 105 -12.07 5.72 -12.90
C MET A 105 -13.54 6.11 -13.03
N LYS A 106 -14.06 6.19 -14.26
CA LYS A 106 -15.49 6.46 -14.48
C LYS A 106 -16.37 5.39 -13.83
N LYS A 107 -16.07 4.11 -14.08
CA LYS A 107 -16.85 3.00 -13.49
C LYS A 107 -16.71 2.96 -11.97
N ALA A 108 -15.51 3.19 -11.43
CA ALA A 108 -15.29 3.25 -9.98
C ALA A 108 -16.10 4.38 -9.33
N LYS A 109 -16.19 5.55 -9.97
CA LYS A 109 -17.03 6.67 -9.51
C LYS A 109 -18.51 6.30 -9.47
N GLU A 110 -19.02 5.68 -10.52
CA GLU A 110 -20.42 5.21 -10.59
C GLU A 110 -20.74 4.21 -9.46
N LEU A 111 -19.77 3.36 -9.12
CA LEU A 111 -19.89 2.34 -8.10
C LEU A 111 -19.59 2.85 -6.68
N GLY A 112 -19.16 4.11 -6.51
CA GLY A 112 -18.78 4.63 -5.19
C GLY A 112 -17.47 4.04 -4.64
N ALA A 113 -16.59 3.55 -5.51
CA ALA A 113 -15.32 2.92 -5.15
C ALA A 113 -14.13 3.89 -5.27
N ILE A 114 -13.03 3.62 -4.58
CA ILE A 114 -11.76 4.36 -4.71
C ILE A 114 -10.82 3.65 -5.68
N VAL A 115 -10.12 4.42 -6.52
CA VAL A 115 -9.08 3.89 -7.41
C VAL A 115 -7.71 4.06 -6.74
N GLN A 116 -7.04 2.94 -6.49
CA GLN A 116 -5.66 2.88 -6.05
C GLN A 116 -4.72 2.79 -7.26
N VAL A 117 -3.54 3.41 -7.18
CA VAL A 117 -2.59 3.42 -8.31
C VAL A 117 -1.16 3.16 -7.86
N HIS A 118 -0.49 2.23 -8.54
CA HIS A 118 0.96 2.16 -8.55
C HIS A 118 1.46 3.15 -9.61
N ALA A 119 2.02 4.27 -9.16
CA ALA A 119 2.36 5.42 -10.00
C ALA A 119 3.87 5.52 -10.28
N GLU A 120 4.37 4.71 -11.22
CA GLU A 120 5.65 4.94 -11.91
C GLU A 120 5.38 4.99 -13.42
N ASN A 121 6.11 5.80 -14.18
CA ASN A 121 5.98 5.80 -15.64
C ASN A 121 6.59 4.50 -16.22
N GLY A 122 5.73 3.54 -16.56
CA GLY A 122 6.16 2.22 -17.02
C GLY A 122 7.03 2.20 -18.27
N GLU A 123 6.86 3.17 -19.17
CA GLU A 123 7.72 3.31 -20.36
C GLU A 123 9.13 3.74 -19.94
N LEU A 124 9.24 4.77 -19.11
CA LEU A 124 10.55 5.24 -18.61
C LEU A 124 11.24 4.21 -17.72
N VAL A 125 10.49 3.39 -16.98
CA VAL A 125 11.04 2.27 -16.21
C VAL A 125 11.70 1.25 -17.14
N VAL A 126 11.05 0.84 -18.23
CA VAL A 126 11.63 -0.14 -19.17
C VAL A 126 12.88 0.42 -19.85
N GLU A 127 12.80 1.64 -20.39
CA GLU A 127 13.93 2.32 -21.01
C GLU A 127 15.11 2.49 -20.03
N GLY A 128 14.80 2.88 -18.78
CA GLY A 128 15.79 3.00 -17.72
C GLY A 128 16.43 1.66 -17.36
N GLN A 129 15.64 0.58 -17.30
CA GLN A 129 16.12 -0.77 -17.02
C GLN A 129 17.08 -1.26 -18.11
N GLU A 130 16.71 -1.08 -19.38
CA GLU A 130 17.57 -1.45 -20.52
C GLU A 130 18.85 -0.61 -20.55
N ARG A 131 18.74 0.71 -20.37
CA ARG A 131 19.90 1.60 -20.33
C ARG A 131 20.90 1.20 -19.24
N ILE A 132 20.43 1.01 -18.01
CA ILE A 132 21.30 0.68 -16.87
C ILE A 132 21.94 -0.70 -17.04
N PHE A 133 21.18 -1.70 -17.51
CA PHE A 133 21.72 -3.03 -17.79
C PHE A 133 22.78 -2.99 -18.90
N ASN A 134 22.55 -2.24 -19.99
CA ASN A 134 23.49 -2.11 -21.11
C ASN A 134 24.79 -1.36 -20.75
N LEU A 135 24.78 -0.59 -19.65
CA LEU A 135 25.99 0.01 -19.07
C LEU A 135 26.81 -1.00 -18.23
N GLY A 136 26.37 -2.25 -18.15
CA GLY A 136 27.02 -3.30 -17.34
C GLY A 136 26.64 -3.27 -15.86
N ILE A 137 25.66 -2.44 -15.47
CA ILE A 137 25.18 -2.36 -14.09
C ILE A 137 24.07 -3.41 -13.91
N THR A 138 24.44 -4.57 -13.39
CA THR A 138 23.54 -5.73 -13.23
C THR A 138 23.12 -5.98 -11.78
N GLY A 139 23.76 -5.31 -10.82
CA GLY A 139 23.51 -5.46 -9.38
C GLY A 139 22.26 -4.74 -8.87
N PRO A 140 21.87 -4.97 -7.59
CA PRO A 140 20.67 -4.38 -6.98
C PRO A 140 20.56 -2.86 -7.09
N GLU A 141 21.69 -2.14 -7.07
CA GLU A 141 21.77 -0.69 -7.27
C GLU A 141 21.21 -0.25 -8.64
N GLY A 142 21.32 -1.11 -9.65
CA GLY A 142 20.75 -0.86 -10.97
C GLY A 142 19.23 -0.72 -10.94
N HIS A 143 18.56 -1.37 -9.97
CA HIS A 143 17.12 -1.26 -9.79
C HIS A 143 16.72 0.17 -9.44
N GLY A 144 17.34 0.80 -8.44
CA GLY A 144 17.07 2.20 -8.08
C GLY A 144 17.43 3.18 -9.20
N LEU A 145 18.59 2.99 -9.82
CA LEU A 145 19.09 3.83 -10.91
C LEU A 145 18.20 3.80 -12.17
N SER A 146 17.51 2.69 -12.41
CA SER A 146 16.61 2.52 -13.58
C SER A 146 15.32 3.34 -13.50
N ARG A 147 14.97 3.87 -12.33
CA ARG A 147 13.66 4.50 -12.06
C ARG A 147 13.78 5.62 -11.01
N PRO A 148 14.45 6.73 -11.33
CA PRO A 148 14.65 7.83 -10.38
C PRO A 148 13.33 8.46 -9.91
N ALA A 149 13.37 9.27 -8.84
CA ALA A 149 12.17 9.83 -8.19
C ALA A 149 11.21 10.58 -9.14
N TYR A 150 11.73 11.28 -10.15
CA TYR A 150 10.91 11.99 -11.13
C TYR A 150 9.99 11.06 -11.94
N VAL A 151 10.32 9.78 -12.09
CA VAL A 151 9.49 8.77 -12.78
C VAL A 151 8.20 8.49 -12.01
N GLU A 152 8.29 8.51 -10.67
CA GLU A 152 7.16 8.37 -9.75
C GLU A 152 6.36 9.68 -9.67
N GLY A 153 7.05 10.83 -9.60
CA GLY A 153 6.43 12.15 -9.61
C GLY A 153 5.60 12.41 -10.87
N GLU A 154 6.13 12.12 -12.06
CA GLU A 154 5.40 12.27 -13.32
C GLU A 154 4.10 11.45 -13.34
N ALA A 155 4.19 10.15 -13.03
CA ALA A 155 3.04 9.28 -13.03
C ALA A 155 1.99 9.71 -12.00
N THR A 156 2.43 10.18 -10.82
CA THR A 156 1.55 10.72 -9.77
C THR A 156 0.80 11.98 -10.25
N LYS A 157 1.49 12.89 -10.95
CA LYS A 157 0.86 14.05 -11.56
C LYS A 157 -0.17 13.66 -12.63
N ARG A 158 0.20 12.72 -13.50
CA ARG A 158 -0.63 12.27 -14.62
C ARG A 158 -1.89 11.58 -14.13
N ILE A 159 -1.79 10.64 -13.18
CA ILE A 159 -2.97 9.97 -12.63
C ILE A 159 -3.88 10.93 -11.84
N ALA A 160 -3.31 11.89 -11.12
CA ALA A 160 -4.10 12.94 -10.47
C ALA A 160 -4.86 13.78 -11.51
N THR A 161 -4.26 14.05 -12.67
CA THR A 161 -4.92 14.75 -13.78
C THR A 161 -6.07 13.92 -14.37
N LEU A 162 -5.88 12.62 -14.58
CA LEU A 162 -6.93 11.72 -15.08
C LEU A 162 -8.10 11.63 -14.09
N ALA A 163 -7.83 11.46 -12.79
CA ALA A 163 -8.86 11.42 -11.76
C ALA A 163 -9.66 12.72 -11.67
N TRP A 164 -8.97 13.86 -11.83
CA TRP A 164 -9.62 15.17 -11.93
C TRP A 164 -10.53 15.24 -13.17
N ALA A 165 -10.03 14.87 -14.35
CA ALA A 165 -10.79 14.87 -15.60
C ALA A 165 -11.97 13.88 -15.63
N ALA A 166 -11.92 12.80 -14.84
CA ALA A 166 -13.02 11.87 -14.64
C ALA A 166 -14.09 12.40 -13.66
N GLY A 167 -13.99 13.67 -13.25
CA GLY A 167 -14.91 14.35 -12.35
C GLY A 167 -14.53 14.16 -10.88
N ASN A 168 -13.28 14.54 -10.55
CA ASN A 168 -12.71 14.48 -9.20
C ASN A 168 -12.92 13.12 -8.50
N VAL A 169 -12.63 12.03 -9.22
CA VAL A 169 -12.77 10.66 -8.69
C VAL A 169 -11.81 10.46 -7.52
N PRO A 170 -12.27 9.88 -6.39
CA PRO A 170 -11.38 9.52 -5.29
C PRO A 170 -10.21 8.65 -5.76
N LEU A 171 -9.01 9.16 -5.54
CA LEU A 171 -7.75 8.57 -5.95
C LEU A 171 -6.90 8.23 -4.72
N TYR A 172 -6.23 7.09 -4.74
CA TYR A 172 -5.30 6.64 -3.71
C TYR A 172 -3.96 6.31 -4.35
N VAL A 173 -2.93 7.10 -4.04
CA VAL A 173 -1.56 6.83 -4.50
C VAL A 173 -0.90 5.93 -3.45
N VAL A 174 -0.78 4.64 -3.77
CA VAL A 174 -0.13 3.67 -2.89
C VAL A 174 1.38 3.91 -2.83
N HIS A 175 2.02 3.41 -1.78
CA HIS A 175 3.49 3.37 -1.61
C HIS A 175 4.22 4.59 -2.19
N VAL A 176 3.90 5.79 -1.71
CA VAL A 176 4.59 7.05 -2.04
C VAL A 176 5.99 6.99 -1.43
N MET A 177 7.01 6.87 -2.27
CA MET A 177 8.41 6.66 -1.88
C MET A 177 9.27 7.91 -2.04
N SER A 178 8.80 8.94 -2.75
CA SER A 178 9.57 10.15 -3.02
C SER A 178 8.86 11.45 -2.67
N GLN A 179 9.66 12.46 -2.36
CA GLN A 179 9.21 13.85 -2.26
C GLN A 179 8.52 14.32 -3.55
N ASP A 180 9.05 13.96 -4.72
CA ASP A 180 8.48 14.31 -6.03
C ASP A 180 7.01 13.91 -6.15
N ALA A 181 6.69 12.66 -5.79
CA ALA A 181 5.32 12.15 -5.79
C ALA A 181 4.47 12.79 -4.68
N MET A 182 5.00 12.94 -3.46
CA MET A 182 4.30 13.62 -2.37
C MET A 182 3.93 15.06 -2.73
N ASP A 183 4.82 15.79 -3.42
CA ASP A 183 4.58 17.16 -3.85
C ASP A 183 3.43 17.25 -4.87
N GLU A 184 3.23 16.22 -5.70
CA GLU A 184 2.07 16.14 -6.59
C GLU A 184 0.78 15.80 -5.83
N VAL A 185 0.85 14.93 -4.81
CA VAL A 185 -0.28 14.69 -3.90
C VAL A 185 -0.69 15.99 -3.19
N ARG A 186 0.29 16.75 -2.69
CA ARG A 186 0.07 18.07 -2.07
C ARG A 186 -0.61 19.03 -3.05
N ARG A 187 -0.05 19.20 -4.26
CA ARG A 187 -0.63 20.07 -5.30
C ARG A 187 -2.07 19.66 -5.67
N ALA A 188 -2.36 18.36 -5.69
CA ALA A 188 -3.70 17.86 -5.92
C ALA A 188 -4.66 18.18 -4.76
N LYS A 189 -4.24 18.01 -3.51
CA LYS A 189 -5.04 18.42 -2.34
C LYS A 189 -5.30 19.93 -2.30
N GLU A 190 -4.29 20.74 -2.61
CA GLU A 190 -4.40 22.22 -2.64
C GLU A 190 -5.45 22.72 -3.64
N ARG A 191 -5.70 22.00 -4.74
CA ARG A 191 -6.78 22.31 -5.69
C ARG A 191 -8.15 21.68 -5.35
N GLY A 192 -8.29 21.10 -4.17
CA GLY A 192 -9.54 20.47 -3.71
C GLY A 192 -9.77 19.05 -4.23
N GLN A 193 -8.76 18.39 -4.79
CA GLN A 193 -8.92 17.03 -5.31
C GLN A 193 -9.10 16.00 -4.18
N ARG A 194 -9.97 15.02 -4.41
CA ARG A 194 -10.14 13.84 -3.53
C ARG A 194 -9.00 12.85 -3.75
N ILE A 195 -7.86 13.11 -3.11
CA ILE A 195 -6.67 12.26 -3.21
C ILE A 195 -6.17 11.84 -1.83
N VAL A 196 -5.81 10.56 -1.73
CA VAL A 196 -5.20 9.92 -0.57
C VAL A 196 -3.77 9.53 -0.93
N GLY A 197 -2.80 9.87 -0.09
CA GLY A 197 -1.41 9.46 -0.27
C GLY A 197 -0.98 8.47 0.81
N GLU A 198 -0.38 7.34 0.41
CA GLU A 198 0.11 6.31 1.34
C GLU A 198 1.62 6.14 1.23
N PRO A 199 2.43 6.72 2.14
CA PRO A 199 3.79 6.26 2.32
C PRO A 199 3.80 4.86 2.96
N ILE A 200 4.92 4.17 2.84
CA ILE A 200 5.18 2.94 3.58
C ILE A 200 6.32 3.13 4.57
N ILE A 201 6.35 2.31 5.63
CA ILE A 201 7.36 2.45 6.68
C ILE A 201 8.80 2.33 6.17
N ALA A 202 9.02 1.54 5.12
CA ALA A 202 10.32 1.42 4.46
C ALA A 202 10.77 2.78 3.87
N GLY A 203 9.87 3.52 3.22
CA GLY A 203 10.15 4.85 2.67
C GLY A 203 10.40 5.94 3.72
N LEU A 204 9.98 5.73 4.97
CA LEU A 204 10.25 6.64 6.09
C LEU A 204 11.54 6.33 6.85
N THR A 205 12.00 5.07 6.83
CA THR A 205 13.02 4.59 7.78
C THR A 205 14.23 3.92 7.13
N LEU A 206 14.20 3.69 5.81
CA LEU A 206 15.29 3.13 5.02
C LEU A 206 15.63 4.07 3.85
N ASP A 207 16.83 3.88 3.30
CA ASP A 207 17.31 4.60 2.11
C ASP A 207 18.04 3.66 1.14
N ASP A 208 18.32 4.15 -0.05
CA ASP A 208 18.90 3.32 -1.12
C ASP A 208 20.37 2.91 -0.90
N SER A 209 21.07 3.49 0.08
CA SER A 209 22.48 3.16 0.35
C SER A 209 22.68 1.66 0.65
N HIS A 210 21.65 0.98 1.15
CA HIS A 210 21.67 -0.46 1.37
C HIS A 210 21.86 -1.27 0.08
N THR A 211 21.37 -0.78 -1.06
CA THR A 211 21.51 -1.44 -2.38
C THR A 211 22.92 -1.35 -2.95
N TYR A 212 23.77 -0.47 -2.40
CA TYR A 212 25.18 -0.33 -2.77
C TYR A 212 26.12 -1.16 -1.88
N ASN A 213 25.59 -2.02 -1.02
CA ASN A 213 26.41 -2.91 -0.19
C ASN A 213 27.20 -3.89 -1.07
N LYS A 214 28.45 -4.18 -0.68
CA LYS A 214 29.31 -5.14 -1.38
C LYS A 214 28.80 -6.58 -1.30
N ASP A 215 28.07 -6.93 -0.25
CA ASP A 215 27.35 -8.19 -0.18
C ASP A 215 26.05 -8.09 -0.98
N TRP A 216 26.01 -8.79 -2.11
CA TRP A 216 24.86 -8.84 -2.99
C TRP A 216 23.61 -9.40 -2.32
N ASP A 217 23.74 -10.43 -1.48
CA ASP A 217 22.57 -11.02 -0.81
C ASP A 217 21.97 -10.00 0.15
N TYR A 218 22.81 -9.24 0.87
CA TYR A 218 22.35 -8.10 1.66
C TYR A 218 21.65 -7.06 0.80
N ALA A 219 22.31 -6.58 -0.26
CA ALA A 219 21.79 -5.50 -1.11
C ALA A 219 20.44 -5.86 -1.77
N SER A 220 20.27 -7.11 -2.20
CA SER A 220 19.05 -7.60 -2.86
C SER A 220 17.81 -7.55 -1.97
N ARG A 221 17.96 -7.60 -0.63
CA ARG A 221 16.86 -7.53 0.34
C ARG A 221 16.09 -6.23 0.28
N TYR A 222 16.73 -5.16 -0.19
CA TYR A 222 16.19 -3.80 -0.23
C TYR A 222 15.57 -3.44 -1.60
N VAL A 223 15.51 -4.39 -2.53
CA VAL A 223 14.90 -4.20 -3.86
C VAL A 223 13.37 -4.30 -3.77
N MET A 224 12.69 -3.19 -4.07
CA MET A 224 11.23 -3.07 -4.20
C MET A 224 10.83 -1.97 -5.20
N SER A 225 9.53 -1.84 -5.54
CA SER A 225 9.03 -0.89 -6.54
C SER A 225 7.84 -0.08 -6.00
N PRO A 226 7.89 1.28 -5.98
CA PRO A 226 9.03 2.12 -6.28
C PRO A 226 10.21 1.83 -5.33
N PRO A 227 11.47 2.11 -5.73
CA PRO A 227 12.62 1.77 -4.91
C PRO A 227 12.70 2.66 -3.68
N LEU A 228 13.46 2.20 -2.67
CA LEU A 228 14.00 3.10 -1.66
C LEU A 228 14.72 4.26 -2.34
N ARG A 229 14.64 5.44 -1.74
CA ARG A 229 15.23 6.66 -2.28
C ARG A 229 16.49 7.06 -1.51
N PRO A 230 17.38 7.87 -2.10
CA PRO A 230 18.47 8.48 -1.36
C PRO A 230 18.02 9.18 -0.09
N LYS A 231 18.95 9.33 0.85
CA LYS A 231 18.73 10.17 2.03
C LYS A 231 18.26 11.57 1.61
N GLY A 232 17.21 12.05 2.28
CA GLY A 232 16.62 13.35 2.02
C GLY A 232 15.15 13.28 1.61
N HIS A 233 14.67 12.12 1.13
CA HIS A 233 13.25 11.93 0.82
C HIS A 233 12.40 11.51 2.04
N GLN A 234 13.00 10.83 3.02
CA GLN A 234 12.31 10.31 4.22
C GLN A 234 11.66 11.42 5.05
N GLU A 235 12.40 12.51 5.26
CA GLU A 235 11.98 13.63 6.09
C GLU A 235 10.79 14.42 5.47
N PRO A 236 10.81 14.77 4.17
CA PRO A 236 9.62 15.23 3.45
C PRO A 236 8.41 14.32 3.64
N LEU A 237 8.56 13.00 3.46
CA LEU A 237 7.45 12.06 3.63
C LEU A 237 6.91 12.05 5.06
N LEU A 238 7.78 12.09 6.08
CA LEU A 238 7.35 12.19 7.48
C LEU A 238 6.58 13.49 7.75
N ARG A 239 7.05 14.64 7.22
CA ARG A 239 6.30 15.90 7.30
C ARG A 239 4.98 15.84 6.54
N GLY A 240 4.95 15.16 5.40
CA GLY A 240 3.74 14.90 4.63
C GLY A 240 2.73 14.13 5.46
N LEU A 241 3.18 13.08 6.16
CA LEU A 241 2.34 12.32 7.09
C LEU A 241 1.87 13.21 8.23
N LYS A 242 2.76 13.91 8.93
CA LYS A 242 2.41 14.82 10.04
C LYS A 242 1.35 15.85 9.65
N SER A 243 1.54 16.54 8.54
CA SER A 243 0.64 17.59 8.05
C SER A 243 -0.69 17.08 7.47
N GLY A 244 -0.81 15.79 7.18
CA GLY A 244 -1.99 15.22 6.49
C GLY A 244 -1.98 15.41 4.98
N ILE A 245 -0.85 15.81 4.38
CA ILE A 245 -0.63 15.67 2.93
C ILE A 245 -0.65 14.18 2.56
N LEU A 246 0.00 13.35 3.38
CA LEU A 246 -0.08 11.91 3.33
C LEU A 246 -0.99 11.42 4.48
N ASP A 247 -1.76 10.37 4.21
CA ASP A 247 -2.95 10.03 4.98
C ASP A 247 -2.78 8.76 5.81
N ILE A 248 -2.23 7.70 5.19
CA ILE A 248 -2.21 6.33 5.71
C ILE A 248 -0.79 5.80 5.60
N LEU A 249 -0.30 5.11 6.64
CA LEU A 249 0.97 4.39 6.57
C LEU A 249 0.73 2.90 6.28
N GLY A 250 1.19 2.45 5.12
CA GLY A 250 1.21 1.05 4.71
C GLY A 250 2.55 0.35 4.97
N THR A 251 2.68 -0.87 4.47
CA THR A 251 3.94 -1.64 4.49
C THR A 251 4.40 -2.10 3.12
N ASP A 252 3.47 -2.30 2.19
CA ASP A 252 3.70 -3.07 0.96
C ASP A 252 4.43 -4.39 1.26
N HIS A 253 3.98 -5.09 2.30
CA HIS A 253 4.62 -6.31 2.77
C HIS A 253 4.56 -7.38 1.67
N CYS A 254 5.72 -7.63 1.07
CA CYS A 254 5.93 -8.68 0.09
C CYS A 254 7.31 -9.27 0.35
N SER A 255 7.35 -10.39 1.06
CA SER A 255 8.60 -11.00 1.51
C SER A 255 9.08 -12.05 0.51
N PHE A 256 10.39 -12.15 0.33
CA PHE A 256 11.04 -13.18 -0.48
C PHE A 256 12.30 -13.64 0.25
N SER A 257 12.57 -14.94 0.28
CA SER A 257 13.81 -15.47 0.85
C SER A 257 15.04 -15.01 0.06
N THR A 258 16.23 -15.13 0.65
CA THR A 258 17.49 -14.84 -0.06
C THR A 258 17.60 -15.68 -1.34
N GLU A 259 17.17 -16.94 -1.30
CA GLU A 259 17.19 -17.81 -2.48
C GLU A 259 16.26 -17.31 -3.59
N GLN A 260 15.05 -16.84 -3.25
CA GLN A 260 14.17 -16.21 -4.22
C GLN A 260 14.77 -14.91 -4.76
N LYS A 261 15.41 -14.09 -3.92
CA LYS A 261 16.10 -12.86 -4.36
C LYS A 261 17.17 -13.17 -5.41
N ARG A 262 17.96 -14.23 -5.20
CA ARG A 262 19.02 -14.69 -6.13
C ARG A 262 18.55 -15.07 -7.53
N MET A 263 17.24 -15.18 -7.80
CA MET A 263 16.71 -15.26 -9.18
C MET A 263 17.23 -14.13 -10.09
N GLY A 264 17.59 -12.97 -9.52
CA GLY A 264 18.20 -11.85 -10.23
C GLY A 264 19.69 -11.64 -9.96
N ARG A 265 20.45 -12.67 -9.55
CA ARG A 265 21.88 -12.56 -9.21
C ARG A 265 22.71 -11.83 -10.28
N GLU A 266 22.45 -12.18 -11.54
CA GLU A 266 23.14 -11.63 -12.71
C GLU A 266 22.32 -10.53 -13.44
N ASP A 267 21.13 -10.22 -12.95
CA ASP A 267 20.20 -9.29 -13.59
C ASP A 267 19.17 -8.75 -12.59
N PHE A 268 19.40 -7.53 -12.12
CA PHE A 268 18.52 -6.87 -11.12
C PHE A 268 17.04 -6.84 -11.52
N ARG A 269 16.73 -6.84 -12.82
CA ARG A 269 15.35 -6.82 -13.33
C ARG A 269 14.58 -8.08 -12.98
N LYS A 270 15.29 -9.16 -12.62
CA LYS A 270 14.73 -10.46 -12.23
C LYS A 270 14.66 -10.67 -10.72
N ILE A 271 15.18 -9.75 -9.91
CA ILE A 271 15.07 -9.82 -8.45
C ILE A 271 13.58 -9.64 -8.06
N PRO A 272 12.95 -10.60 -7.36
CA PRO A 272 11.61 -10.41 -6.81
C PRO A 272 11.55 -9.17 -5.91
N ASN A 273 10.60 -8.28 -6.21
CA ASN A 273 10.51 -6.96 -5.60
C ASN A 273 9.63 -6.98 -4.36
N GLY A 274 10.17 -6.54 -3.22
CA GLY A 274 9.43 -6.48 -1.96
C GLY A 274 10.32 -6.55 -0.73
N ILE A 275 9.81 -6.00 0.38
CA ILE A 275 10.44 -5.97 1.71
C ILE A 275 9.46 -6.46 2.77
N ALA A 276 9.90 -7.34 3.67
CA ALA A 276 9.11 -7.77 4.82
C ALA A 276 9.03 -6.65 5.89
N SER A 277 7.85 -6.04 6.07
CA SER A 277 7.68 -4.94 7.03
C SER A 277 6.43 -4.98 7.92
N VAL A 278 5.55 -5.99 7.79
CA VAL A 278 4.20 -5.97 8.41
C VAL A 278 4.25 -5.92 9.93
N GLU A 279 5.15 -6.69 10.55
CA GLU A 279 5.34 -6.71 12.00
C GLU A 279 5.93 -5.42 12.56
N HIS A 280 6.81 -4.77 11.82
CA HIS A 280 7.62 -3.68 12.37
C HIS A 280 6.97 -2.30 12.17
N ARG A 281 5.93 -2.19 11.34
CA ARG A 281 5.30 -0.91 10.96
C ARG A 281 4.96 -0.02 12.15
N MET A 282 4.24 -0.56 13.13
CA MET A 282 3.75 0.17 14.30
C MET A 282 4.91 0.67 15.16
N ASN A 283 5.81 -0.23 15.57
CA ASN A 283 6.90 0.10 16.48
C ASN A 283 7.93 1.06 15.84
N LEU A 284 8.19 0.92 14.54
CA LEU A 284 9.05 1.85 13.79
C LEU A 284 8.42 3.24 13.67
N LEU A 285 7.12 3.34 13.39
CA LEU A 285 6.44 4.65 13.35
C LEU A 285 6.38 5.28 14.75
N TRP A 286 6.18 4.47 15.80
CA TRP A 286 6.12 4.95 17.17
C TRP A 286 7.43 5.57 17.65
N GLN A 287 8.59 5.18 17.10
CA GLN A 287 9.85 5.88 17.39
C GLN A 287 9.75 7.39 17.09
N PHE A 288 9.08 7.77 15.99
CA PHE A 288 8.87 9.19 15.70
C PHE A 288 7.98 9.88 16.74
N VAL A 289 7.10 9.15 17.44
CA VAL A 289 6.35 9.70 18.58
C VAL A 289 7.27 9.89 19.79
N ARG A 290 8.12 8.91 20.10
CA ARG A 290 9.13 9.00 21.17
C ARG A 290 10.12 10.14 20.95
N GLU A 291 10.50 10.39 19.71
CA GLU A 291 11.37 11.49 19.28
C GLU A 291 10.66 12.86 19.25
N GLY A 292 9.35 12.93 19.54
CA GLY A 292 8.57 14.17 19.49
C GLY A 292 8.30 14.70 18.08
N ARG A 293 8.51 13.87 17.04
CA ARG A 293 8.31 14.23 15.63
C ARG A 293 6.87 14.01 15.19
N LEU A 294 6.17 13.05 15.80
CA LEU A 294 4.73 12.82 15.69
C LEU A 294 4.06 12.88 17.07
N THR A 295 2.78 13.22 17.09
CA THR A 295 1.90 13.04 18.26
C THR A 295 1.28 11.64 18.25
N PRO A 296 0.84 11.12 19.42
CA PRO A 296 0.08 9.87 19.46
C PRO A 296 -1.19 9.88 18.59
N GLN A 297 -1.86 11.03 18.45
CA GLN A 297 -3.06 11.18 17.63
C GLN A 297 -2.74 11.11 16.13
N GLU A 298 -1.64 11.73 15.69
CA GLU A 298 -1.15 11.60 14.31
C GLU A 298 -0.76 10.16 13.99
N PHE A 299 -0.14 9.45 14.95
CA PHE A 299 0.16 8.02 14.86
C PHE A 299 -1.10 7.18 14.68
N VAL A 300 -2.12 7.33 15.54
CA VAL A 300 -3.39 6.60 15.44
C VAL A 300 -4.09 6.91 14.12
N ARG A 301 -4.12 8.18 13.71
CA ARG A 301 -4.72 8.61 12.44
C ARG A 301 -4.07 7.88 11.26
N ALA A 302 -2.74 7.87 11.20
CA ALA A 302 -1.99 7.28 10.09
C ALA A 302 -2.02 5.75 10.06
N THR A 303 -2.13 5.10 11.22
CA THR A 303 -1.98 3.64 11.33
C THR A 303 -3.28 2.86 11.29
N SER A 304 -4.42 3.50 11.61
CA SER A 304 -5.73 2.85 11.67
C SER A 304 -6.89 3.75 11.25
N ALA A 305 -7.13 4.88 11.93
CA ALA A 305 -8.38 5.62 11.80
C ALA A 305 -8.63 6.13 10.37
N ARG A 306 -7.60 6.64 9.69
CA ARG A 306 -7.74 7.13 8.31
C ARG A 306 -7.99 6.00 7.31
N ALA A 307 -7.34 4.85 7.48
CA ALA A 307 -7.61 3.67 6.65
C ALA A 307 -9.06 3.20 6.84
N ALA A 308 -9.55 3.15 8.09
CA ALA A 308 -10.93 2.79 8.36
C ALA A 308 -11.94 3.76 7.74
N GLN A 309 -11.65 5.06 7.74
CA GLN A 309 -12.48 6.08 7.08
C GLN A 309 -12.48 5.91 5.55
N VAL A 310 -11.30 5.79 4.94
CA VAL A 310 -11.13 5.64 3.48
C VAL A 310 -11.83 4.39 2.96
N PHE A 311 -11.65 3.26 3.65
CA PHE A 311 -12.23 1.98 3.24
C PHE A 311 -13.62 1.70 3.85
N ASN A 312 -14.24 2.72 4.45
CA ASN A 312 -15.63 2.72 4.91
C ASN A 312 -15.98 1.68 5.99
N ILE A 313 -15.07 1.48 6.93
CA ILE A 313 -15.23 0.57 8.08
C ILE A 313 -15.08 1.31 9.42
N TYR A 314 -15.07 2.65 9.41
CA TYR A 314 -15.10 3.50 10.60
C TYR A 314 -16.55 3.76 11.05
N PRO A 315 -16.88 3.76 12.35
CA PRO A 315 -15.99 3.58 13.49
C PRO A 315 -15.85 2.12 13.96
N ARG A 316 -16.39 1.13 13.22
CA ARG A 316 -16.26 -0.29 13.58
C ARG A 316 -14.80 -0.68 13.82
N LYS A 317 -13.89 -0.19 12.98
CA LYS A 317 -12.43 -0.30 13.16
C LYS A 317 -11.79 1.09 13.29
N GLY A 318 -10.62 1.14 13.92
CA GLY A 318 -9.81 2.36 14.00
C GLY A 318 -10.29 3.41 15.02
N LEU A 319 -11.18 3.04 15.94
CA LEU A 319 -11.61 3.88 17.06
C LEU A 319 -11.85 3.02 18.31
N ILE A 320 -11.46 3.54 19.48
CA ILE A 320 -11.82 2.96 20.78
C ILE A 320 -13.07 3.68 21.29
N GLN A 321 -14.22 3.05 21.15
CA GLN A 321 -15.49 3.49 21.73
C GLN A 321 -16.44 2.29 21.89
N GLU A 322 -17.53 2.50 22.62
CA GLU A 322 -18.62 1.50 22.69
C GLU A 322 -19.16 1.18 21.30
N GLY A 323 -19.33 -0.11 20.99
CA GLY A 323 -19.83 -0.61 19.71
C GLY A 323 -18.78 -0.84 18.62
N SER A 324 -17.53 -0.40 18.81
CA SER A 324 -16.41 -0.74 17.91
C SER A 324 -15.87 -2.15 18.17
N ASP A 325 -15.25 -2.76 17.15
CA ASP A 325 -14.59 -4.06 17.29
C ASP A 325 -13.44 -3.94 18.31
N ALA A 326 -13.31 -4.91 19.21
CA ALA A 326 -12.26 -4.96 20.24
C ALA A 326 -10.91 -5.40 19.64
N ASP A 327 -10.39 -4.56 18.77
CA ASP A 327 -9.10 -4.68 18.08
C ASP A 327 -8.15 -3.60 18.60
N ILE A 328 -7.32 -3.95 19.58
CA ILE A 328 -6.58 -3.00 20.42
C ILE A 328 -5.11 -3.42 20.50
N ALA A 329 -4.19 -2.48 20.31
CA ALA A 329 -2.78 -2.67 20.60
C ALA A 329 -2.38 -1.86 21.84
N ILE A 330 -1.70 -2.49 22.79
CA ILE A 330 -1.13 -1.84 23.98
C ILE A 330 0.35 -1.61 23.69
N ILE A 331 0.74 -0.33 23.66
CA ILE A 331 2.12 0.10 23.51
C ILE A 331 2.66 0.46 24.89
N ASP A 332 3.67 -0.27 25.35
CA ASP A 332 4.39 0.06 26.57
C ASP A 332 5.51 1.05 26.24
N PRO A 333 5.46 2.31 26.72
CA PRO A 333 6.44 3.34 26.41
C PRO A 333 7.85 3.07 26.95
N GLU A 334 8.00 2.15 27.91
CA GLU A 334 9.29 1.80 28.53
C GLU A 334 9.89 0.51 27.97
N ALA A 335 9.06 -0.33 27.33
CA ALA A 335 9.51 -1.55 26.69
C ALA A 335 10.48 -1.25 25.54
N LYS A 336 11.51 -2.10 25.42
CA LYS A 336 12.55 -2.00 24.40
C LYS A 336 12.58 -3.25 23.54
N GLN A 337 12.90 -3.09 22.26
CA GLN A 337 13.07 -4.18 21.31
C GLN A 337 14.30 -3.90 20.43
N VAL A 338 15.06 -4.95 20.13
CA VAL A 338 16.00 -4.93 19.00
C VAL A 338 15.40 -5.79 17.91
N ILE A 339 15.13 -5.22 16.73
CA ILE A 339 14.60 -5.99 15.61
C ILE A 339 15.66 -7.01 15.18
N SER A 340 15.26 -8.27 15.05
CA SER A 340 16.10 -9.31 14.48
C SER A 340 15.28 -10.34 13.73
N ALA A 341 15.81 -10.83 12.61
CA ALA A 341 15.26 -11.96 11.88
C ALA A 341 15.18 -13.26 12.72
N LYS A 342 15.93 -13.33 13.82
CA LYS A 342 15.87 -14.44 14.78
C LYS A 342 14.65 -14.41 15.68
N THR A 343 14.04 -13.24 15.85
CA THR A 343 12.95 -13.01 16.81
C THR A 343 11.66 -12.51 16.16
N HIS A 344 11.71 -12.09 14.90
CA HIS A 344 10.52 -11.73 14.14
C HIS A 344 9.67 -12.97 13.79
N HIS A 345 8.47 -12.71 13.31
CA HIS A 345 7.43 -13.69 13.01
C HIS A 345 7.12 -13.78 11.52
N HIS A 346 7.86 -13.05 10.67
CA HIS A 346 7.85 -13.23 9.21
C HIS A 346 8.43 -14.60 8.81
N ASN A 347 8.05 -15.10 7.63
CA ASN A 347 8.54 -16.37 7.09
C ASN A 347 9.80 -16.23 6.22
N VAL A 348 10.71 -15.33 6.60
CA VAL A 348 11.99 -15.09 5.91
C VAL A 348 13.15 -15.02 6.90
N GLU A 349 14.33 -15.43 6.46
CA GLU A 349 15.54 -15.58 7.30
C GLU A 349 16.34 -14.28 7.50
N HIS A 350 15.82 -13.15 7.04
CA HIS A 350 16.47 -11.84 7.13
C HIS A 350 15.47 -10.73 7.44
N SER A 351 15.95 -9.61 7.96
CA SER A 351 15.17 -8.39 8.16
C SER A 351 15.88 -7.19 7.52
N ALA A 352 15.12 -6.33 6.84
CA ALA A 352 15.62 -5.03 6.34
C ALA A 352 15.85 -4.02 7.48
N TYR A 353 15.41 -4.36 8.70
CA TYR A 353 15.50 -3.53 9.90
C TYR A 353 16.38 -4.18 10.98
N GLU A 354 17.21 -5.15 10.59
CA GLU A 354 18.08 -5.90 11.51
C GLU A 354 18.92 -4.95 12.39
N GLY A 355 18.90 -5.19 13.71
CA GLY A 355 19.67 -4.44 14.69
C GLY A 355 19.10 -3.07 15.05
N LYS A 356 17.95 -2.66 14.51
CA LYS A 356 17.30 -1.41 14.95
C LYS A 356 16.78 -1.55 16.38
N GLU A 357 17.26 -0.68 17.25
CA GLU A 357 16.81 -0.56 18.63
C GLU A 357 15.59 0.37 18.69
N LEU A 358 14.53 -0.07 19.37
CA LEU A 358 13.26 0.62 19.49
C LEU A 358 12.88 0.75 20.96
N GLU A 359 12.30 1.90 21.33
CA GLU A 359 11.67 2.14 22.62
C GLU A 359 10.19 2.47 22.45
N GLY A 360 9.32 1.99 23.33
CA GLY A 360 7.88 2.16 23.11
C GLY A 360 7.38 1.16 22.09
N VAL A 361 7.17 -0.09 22.50
CA VAL A 361 6.77 -1.16 21.59
C VAL A 361 5.46 -1.80 22.00
N VAL A 362 4.77 -2.40 21.04
CA VAL A 362 3.58 -3.20 21.30
C VAL A 362 3.94 -4.39 22.19
N THR A 363 3.28 -4.51 23.35
CA THR A 363 3.46 -5.63 24.29
C THR A 363 2.26 -6.55 24.35
N VAL A 364 1.07 -6.04 24.00
CA VAL A 364 -0.18 -6.81 23.93
C VAL A 364 -0.96 -6.42 22.68
N THR A 365 -1.48 -7.43 21.98
CA THR A 365 -2.45 -7.25 20.89
C THR A 365 -3.72 -8.02 21.21
N ILE A 366 -4.84 -7.33 21.15
CA ILE A 366 -6.19 -7.86 21.28
C ILE A 366 -6.83 -7.81 19.90
N SER A 367 -7.36 -8.94 19.43
CA SER A 367 -8.10 -9.04 18.17
C SER A 367 -9.43 -9.72 18.45
N ARG A 368 -10.53 -9.11 18.01
CA ARG A 368 -11.91 -9.58 18.24
C ARG A 368 -12.18 -9.89 19.72
N GLY A 369 -11.62 -9.07 20.63
CA GLY A 369 -11.80 -9.20 22.08
C GLY A 369 -10.97 -10.31 22.73
N LYS A 370 -10.06 -10.97 22.00
CA LYS A 370 -9.15 -11.99 22.53
C LYS A 370 -7.71 -11.48 22.55
N VAL A 371 -6.98 -11.73 23.64
CA VAL A 371 -5.53 -11.47 23.70
C VAL A 371 -4.83 -12.49 22.81
N VAL A 372 -4.32 -12.03 21.66
CA VAL A 372 -3.69 -12.87 20.63
C VAL A 372 -2.18 -12.74 20.60
N TYR A 373 -1.63 -11.70 21.22
CA TYR A 373 -0.21 -11.53 21.46
C TYR A 373 -0.02 -10.91 22.85
N GLU A 374 0.88 -11.47 23.65
CA GLU A 374 1.27 -10.91 24.94
C GLU A 374 2.71 -11.33 25.27
N ASN A 375 3.55 -10.35 25.61
CA ASN A 375 4.91 -10.57 26.11
C ASN A 375 5.75 -11.52 25.23
N GLY A 376 5.71 -11.33 23.90
CA GLY A 376 6.47 -12.13 22.94
C GLY A 376 5.84 -13.49 22.60
N LYS A 377 4.64 -13.80 23.11
CA LYS A 377 3.94 -15.06 22.83
C LYS A 377 2.68 -14.82 22.04
N LEU A 378 2.48 -15.62 21.00
CA LEU A 378 1.27 -15.62 20.17
C LEU A 378 0.28 -16.69 20.64
N ASN A 379 -0.97 -16.29 20.82
CA ASN A 379 -2.11 -17.14 21.14
C ASN A 379 -3.14 -17.01 20.01
N ILE A 380 -2.82 -17.59 18.85
CA ILE A 380 -3.57 -17.42 17.60
C ILE A 380 -4.08 -18.76 17.06
N GLU A 381 -5.17 -18.69 16.31
CA GLU A 381 -5.79 -19.83 15.63
C GLU A 381 -5.99 -19.48 14.14
N LYS A 382 -5.68 -20.44 13.26
CA LYS A 382 -5.92 -20.30 11.82
C LYS A 382 -7.42 -20.13 11.55
N GLY A 383 -7.78 -19.19 10.69
CA GLY A 383 -9.17 -18.89 10.34
C GLY A 383 -9.94 -18.14 11.44
N ALA A 384 -9.27 -17.65 12.49
CA ALA A 384 -9.91 -16.84 13.52
C ALA A 384 -10.27 -15.42 13.05
N GLY A 385 -9.53 -14.91 12.05
CA GLY A 385 -9.83 -13.65 11.39
C GLY A 385 -10.98 -13.80 10.41
N VAL A 386 -11.75 -12.73 10.19
CA VAL A 386 -12.84 -12.74 9.20
C VAL A 386 -12.61 -11.72 8.09
N PHE A 387 -13.17 -12.01 6.92
CA PHE A 387 -13.28 -11.01 5.86
C PHE A 387 -14.20 -9.88 6.33
N VAL A 388 -13.72 -8.64 6.19
CA VAL A 388 -14.46 -7.43 6.50
C VAL A 388 -14.85 -6.76 5.19
N GLU A 389 -16.15 -6.76 4.93
CA GLU A 389 -16.71 -6.01 3.81
C GLU A 389 -16.42 -4.51 3.97
N THR A 390 -16.13 -3.88 2.83
CA THR A 390 -15.83 -2.46 2.67
C THR A 390 -16.93 -1.84 1.79
N PRO A 391 -18.02 -1.32 2.37
CA PRO A 391 -19.14 -0.80 1.60
C PRO A 391 -18.74 0.37 0.70
N ALA A 392 -19.37 0.48 -0.46
CA ALA A 392 -19.21 1.61 -1.38
C ALA A 392 -19.61 2.95 -0.75
N PHE A 393 -19.27 4.04 -1.45
CA PHE A 393 -19.62 5.42 -1.10
C PHE A 393 -19.16 5.82 0.31
N SER A 394 -17.88 5.58 0.62
CA SER A 394 -17.27 6.09 1.86
C SER A 394 -17.60 7.57 2.04
N PRO A 395 -18.27 7.97 3.15
CA PRO A 395 -18.59 9.37 3.40
C PRO A 395 -17.33 10.24 3.39
N TYR A 396 -16.23 9.74 3.92
CA TYR A 396 -14.94 10.46 3.92
C TYR A 396 -14.47 10.85 2.50
N LEU A 397 -14.77 10.03 1.50
CA LEU A 397 -14.34 10.24 0.11
C LEU A 397 -15.41 10.93 -0.75
N TYR A 398 -16.68 10.55 -0.57
CA TYR A 398 -17.79 10.90 -1.46
C TYR A 398 -18.72 11.97 -0.90
N GLU A 399 -18.69 12.27 0.40
CA GLU A 399 -19.55 13.30 0.96
C GLU A 399 -19.23 14.68 0.36
N GLY A 400 -20.29 15.35 -0.11
CA GLY A 400 -20.20 16.64 -0.81
C GLY A 400 -19.73 16.55 -2.27
N LEU A 401 -19.16 15.42 -2.70
CA LEU A 401 -18.63 15.25 -4.06
C LEU A 401 -19.73 15.30 -5.13
N GLU A 402 -20.94 14.83 -4.84
CA GLU A 402 -22.09 14.94 -5.75
C GLU A 402 -22.46 16.42 -6.01
N ARG A 403 -22.49 17.24 -4.95
CA ARG A 403 -22.82 18.68 -5.06
C ARG A 403 -21.73 19.44 -5.80
N GLU A 404 -20.47 19.08 -5.57
CA GLU A 404 -19.33 19.60 -6.30
C GLU A 404 -19.42 19.22 -7.79
N ASN A 405 -19.75 17.96 -8.08
CA ASN A 405 -19.82 17.42 -9.44
C ASN A 405 -20.92 18.03 -10.31
N VAL A 406 -22.06 18.43 -9.74
CA VAL A 406 -23.10 19.17 -10.50
C VAL A 406 -22.52 20.44 -11.16
N ASN A 407 -21.54 21.06 -10.51
CA ASN A 407 -20.86 22.27 -10.98
C ASN A 407 -19.48 22.00 -11.61
N PHE A 408 -19.01 20.75 -11.59
CA PHE A 408 -17.67 20.38 -12.01
C PHE A 408 -17.61 20.16 -13.52
N HIS A 409 -17.14 21.18 -14.25
CA HIS A 409 -16.93 21.13 -15.70
C HIS A 409 -18.15 20.72 -16.54
N THR A 410 -19.39 20.85 -16.03
CA THR A 410 -20.61 20.65 -16.84
C THR A 410 -20.55 21.59 -18.05
N PRO A 411 -20.32 21.08 -19.27
CA PRO A 411 -20.12 21.93 -20.43
C PRO A 411 -21.43 22.64 -20.75
N LYS A 412 -21.39 23.97 -20.86
CA LYS A 412 -22.55 24.77 -21.26
C LYS A 412 -22.48 25.01 -22.76
N LYS A 413 -23.44 24.46 -23.51
CA LYS A 413 -23.61 24.79 -24.92
C LYS A 413 -24.02 26.26 -25.02
N VAL A 414 -23.29 27.03 -25.81
CA VAL A 414 -23.69 28.39 -26.19
C VAL A 414 -24.60 28.25 -27.41
N GLU A 415 -25.88 28.56 -27.24
CA GLU A 415 -26.80 28.72 -28.37
C GLU A 415 -26.39 29.98 -29.16
N ARG A 416 -26.20 29.83 -30.47
CA ARG A 416 -25.83 30.94 -31.37
C ARG A 416 -27.00 31.21 -32.31
N ALA A 417 -27.33 32.48 -32.53
CA ALA A 417 -28.37 32.86 -33.49
C ALA A 417 -27.94 32.46 -34.91
N ASN A 418 -28.91 31.96 -35.70
CA ASN A 418 -28.72 31.62 -37.11
C ASN A 418 -28.60 32.86 -38.00
#